data_AF-A0A5U3ISL9-F1
#
_entry.id   AF-A0A5U3ISL9-F1
#
_cell.length_a   1.000
_cell.length_b   1.000
_cell.length_c   1.000
_cell.angle_alpha   90.00
_cell.angle_beta   90.00
_cell.angle_gamma   90.00
#
_symmetry.space_group_name_H-M   'P 1'
#
loop_
_entity.id
_entity.type
_entity.pdbx_description
1 polymer ?
#
loop_
_entity_poly.entity_id
_entity_poly.type
_entity_poly.pdbx_seq_one_letter_code
_entity_poly.pdbx_strand_id
1 'polypeptide(L)'
;MSTLFAVIKKLWKPLAEILLVAFLLCAAAYWCYSRGYQEADSSWKLQWAQRDLTDATTALQHEVTERAKEQRRQHAADEERKRADEELAKIQADADAAERARGGLQQQLAAVQRQLAGSETGRLSALAAASQAKAETGILLAQLLGEADDLAGKFAKEADERYVAGSTCERTYDKVTGNSNGN
;
A
#
# COMPACT_ATOMS: atom_id res chain seq x y z
N MET A 1 80.58 -3.55 -56.40
CA MET A 1 79.28 -4.00 -55.84
C MET A 1 79.30 -5.46 -55.35
N SER A 2 80.18 -6.34 -55.85
CA SER A 2 80.21 -7.77 -55.46
C SER A 2 80.82 -8.09 -54.08
N THR A 3 81.68 -7.23 -53.53
CA THR A 3 82.32 -7.46 -52.22
C THR A 3 81.39 -7.18 -51.04
N LEU A 4 80.49 -6.21 -51.17
CA LEU A 4 79.44 -5.92 -50.19
C LEU A 4 78.45 -7.09 -50.05
N PHE A 5 78.05 -7.69 -51.16
CA PHE A 5 77.16 -8.86 -51.17
C PHE A 5 77.78 -10.10 -50.49
N ALA A 6 79.10 -10.30 -50.66
CA ALA A 6 79.82 -11.42 -50.03
C ALA A 6 79.92 -11.27 -48.50
N VAL A 7 80.19 -10.05 -48.03
CA VAL A 7 80.22 -9.72 -46.58
C VAL A 7 78.83 -9.86 -45.96
N ILE A 8 77.79 -9.39 -46.66
CA ILE A 8 76.38 -9.55 -46.26
C ILE A 8 76.01 -11.04 -46.14
N LYS A 9 76.39 -11.88 -47.12
CA LYS A 9 76.08 -13.32 -47.10
C LYS A 9 76.79 -14.08 -45.96
N LYS A 10 77.99 -13.61 -45.56
CA LYS A 10 78.77 -14.20 -44.45
C LYS A 10 78.22 -13.80 -43.08
N LEU A 11 77.76 -12.55 -42.93
CA LEU A 11 77.16 -12.04 -41.69
C LEU A 11 75.71 -12.51 -41.50
N TRP A 12 74.99 -12.85 -42.58
CA TRP A 12 73.60 -13.31 -42.50
C TRP A 12 73.41 -14.61 -41.73
N LYS A 13 74.36 -15.54 -41.83
CA LYS A 13 74.31 -16.83 -41.13
C LYS A 13 74.35 -16.68 -39.58
N PRO A 14 75.33 -16.00 -38.97
CA PRO A 14 75.33 -15.79 -37.53
C PRO A 14 74.16 -14.89 -37.06
N LEU A 15 73.70 -13.95 -37.89
CA LEU A 15 72.53 -13.12 -37.56
C LEU A 15 71.25 -13.96 -37.50
N ALA A 16 71.06 -14.88 -38.45
CA ALA A 16 69.93 -15.80 -38.46
C ALA A 16 69.97 -16.77 -37.26
N GLU A 17 71.15 -17.27 -36.90
CA GLU A 17 71.32 -18.12 -35.71
C GLU A 17 71.01 -17.36 -34.41
N ILE A 18 71.52 -16.13 -34.25
CA ILE A 18 71.23 -15.30 -33.06
C ILE A 18 69.73 -14.98 -32.97
N LEU A 19 69.08 -14.65 -34.10
CA LEU A 19 67.64 -14.39 -34.12
C LEU A 19 66.83 -15.64 -33.76
N LEU A 20 67.24 -16.81 -34.21
CA LEU A 20 66.58 -18.07 -33.87
C LEU A 20 66.69 -18.38 -32.38
N VAL A 21 67.88 -18.20 -31.79
CA VAL A 21 68.08 -18.37 -30.34
C VAL A 21 67.27 -17.34 -29.55
N ALA A 22 67.27 -16.07 -29.96
CA ALA A 22 66.47 -15.03 -29.31
C ALA A 22 64.97 -15.36 -29.38
N PHE A 23 64.48 -15.82 -30.53
CA PHE A 23 63.08 -16.21 -30.70
C PHE A 23 62.70 -17.39 -29.80
N LEU A 24 63.55 -18.42 -29.70
CA LEU A 24 63.33 -19.56 -28.81
C LEU A 24 63.27 -19.13 -27.34
N LEU A 25 64.15 -18.23 -26.90
CA LEU A 25 64.14 -17.69 -25.54
C LEU A 25 62.86 -16.88 -25.26
N CYS A 26 62.44 -16.02 -26.20
CA CYS A 26 61.19 -15.27 -26.08
C CYS A 26 59.97 -16.20 -26.02
N ALA A 27 59.92 -17.23 -26.86
CA ALA A 27 58.83 -18.20 -26.87
C ALA A 27 58.75 -18.99 -25.55
N ALA A 28 59.90 -19.42 -25.01
CA ALA A 28 59.96 -20.11 -23.71
C ALA A 28 59.53 -19.19 -22.55
N ALA A 29 59.98 -17.94 -22.54
CA ALA A 29 59.57 -16.95 -21.55
C ALA A 29 58.05 -16.67 -21.62
N TYR A 30 57.52 -16.50 -22.82
CA TYR A 30 56.08 -16.30 -23.04
C TYR A 30 55.25 -17.52 -22.61
N TRP A 31 55.73 -18.74 -22.87
CA TRP A 31 55.07 -19.96 -22.41
C TRP A 31 55.02 -20.05 -20.88
N CYS A 32 56.14 -19.76 -20.20
CA CYS A 32 56.20 -19.75 -18.75
C CYS A 32 55.27 -18.68 -18.15
N TYR A 33 55.32 -17.46 -18.71
CA TYR A 33 54.45 -16.35 -18.29
C TYR A 33 52.96 -16.67 -18.49
N SER A 34 52.58 -17.16 -19.67
CA SER A 34 51.19 -17.47 -19.98
C SER A 34 50.63 -18.61 -19.11
N ARG A 35 51.45 -19.60 -18.75
CA ARG A 35 51.06 -20.64 -17.79
C ARG A 35 50.81 -20.08 -16.39
N GLY A 36 51.73 -19.27 -15.87
CA GLY A 36 51.56 -18.65 -14.55
C GLY A 36 50.37 -17.67 -14.52
N TYR A 37 50.18 -16.91 -15.59
CA TYR A 37 49.06 -15.99 -15.73
C TYR A 37 47.71 -16.71 -15.79
N GLN A 38 47.60 -17.84 -16.52
CA GLN A 38 46.36 -18.61 -16.61
C GLN A 38 45.92 -19.17 -15.26
N GLU A 39 46.85 -19.64 -14.44
CA GLU A 39 46.54 -20.17 -13.10
C GLU A 39 46.08 -19.04 -12.15
N ALA A 40 46.79 -17.90 -12.17
CA ALA A 40 46.39 -16.72 -11.41
C ALA A 40 45.02 -16.18 -11.86
N ASP A 41 44.78 -16.08 -13.17
CA ASP A 41 43.52 -15.60 -13.73
C ASP A 41 42.34 -16.54 -13.43
N SER A 42 42.55 -17.86 -13.50
CA SER A 42 41.50 -18.84 -13.18
C SER A 42 41.12 -18.80 -11.68
N SER A 43 42.10 -18.70 -10.80
CA SER A 43 41.85 -18.59 -9.35
C SER A 43 41.15 -17.29 -8.99
N TRP A 44 41.52 -16.18 -9.65
CA TRP A 44 40.86 -14.89 -9.47
C TRP A 44 39.42 -14.94 -9.97
N LYS A 45 39.17 -15.44 -11.20
CA LYS A 45 37.83 -15.60 -11.76
C LYS A 45 36.92 -16.44 -10.87
N LEU A 46 37.46 -17.51 -10.26
CA LEU A 46 36.69 -18.35 -9.33
C LEU A 46 36.30 -17.58 -8.07
N GLN A 47 37.22 -16.83 -7.47
CA GLN A 47 36.92 -16.01 -6.29
C GLN A 47 35.87 -14.93 -6.60
N TRP A 48 35.97 -14.29 -7.77
CA TRP A 48 34.99 -13.31 -8.21
C TRP A 48 33.62 -13.94 -8.44
N ALA A 49 33.54 -15.08 -9.13
CA ALA A 49 32.28 -15.78 -9.32
C ALA A 49 31.64 -16.20 -7.98
N GLN A 50 32.43 -16.67 -7.02
CA GLN A 50 31.94 -17.01 -5.68
C GLN A 50 31.42 -15.77 -4.94
N ARG A 51 32.12 -14.65 -5.06
CA ARG A 51 31.69 -13.38 -4.45
C ARG A 51 30.42 -12.84 -5.08
N ASP A 52 30.32 -12.85 -6.41
CA ASP A 52 29.13 -12.41 -7.14
C ASP A 52 27.92 -13.26 -6.79
N LEU A 53 28.09 -14.59 -6.63
CA LEU A 53 27.02 -15.46 -6.15
C LEU A 53 26.60 -15.09 -4.72
N THR A 54 27.56 -14.85 -3.84
CA THR A 54 27.27 -14.46 -2.46
C THR A 54 26.54 -13.13 -2.41
N ASP A 55 27.04 -12.12 -3.12
CA ASP A 55 26.44 -10.78 -3.22
C ASP A 55 25.03 -10.83 -3.84
N ALA A 56 24.81 -11.67 -4.85
CA ALA A 56 23.48 -11.89 -5.42
C ALA A 56 22.53 -12.56 -4.42
N THR A 57 22.99 -13.57 -3.68
CA THR A 57 22.15 -14.24 -2.69
C THR A 57 21.79 -13.34 -1.51
N THR A 58 22.73 -12.54 -1.01
CA THR A 58 22.46 -11.59 0.07
C THR A 58 21.50 -10.49 -0.41
N ALA A 59 21.69 -9.95 -1.62
CA ALA A 59 20.77 -8.99 -2.21
C ALA A 59 19.34 -9.55 -2.33
N LEU A 60 19.17 -10.77 -2.83
CA LEU A 60 17.86 -11.44 -2.90
C LEU A 60 17.26 -11.66 -1.51
N GLN A 61 18.05 -12.08 -0.52
CA GLN A 61 17.56 -12.23 0.86
C GLN A 61 17.11 -10.89 1.45
N HIS A 62 17.87 -9.82 1.23
CA HIS A 62 17.48 -8.47 1.64
C HIS A 62 16.18 -8.04 0.96
N GLU A 63 16.04 -8.24 -0.34
CA GLU A 63 14.82 -7.89 -1.05
C GLU A 63 13.60 -8.70 -0.57
N VAL A 64 13.75 -10.01 -0.37
CA VAL A 64 12.68 -10.88 0.12
C VAL A 64 12.27 -10.47 1.54
N THR A 65 13.25 -10.18 2.41
CA THR A 65 12.95 -9.77 3.79
C THR A 65 12.27 -8.41 3.85
N GLU A 66 12.70 -7.44 3.06
CA GLU A 66 12.04 -6.13 2.97
C GLU A 66 10.64 -6.23 2.35
N ARG A 67 10.48 -6.99 1.26
CA ARG A 67 9.15 -7.25 0.67
C ARG A 67 8.22 -7.96 1.65
N ALA A 68 8.71 -8.91 2.44
CA ALA A 68 7.91 -9.60 3.45
C ALA A 68 7.46 -8.65 4.58
N LYS A 69 8.33 -7.72 5.00
CA LYS A 69 7.96 -6.67 5.96
C LYS A 69 6.88 -5.75 5.39
N GLU A 70 7.04 -5.31 4.15
CA GLU A 70 6.07 -4.44 3.49
C GLU A 70 4.74 -5.15 3.28
N GLN A 71 4.74 -6.42 2.85
CA GLN A 71 3.53 -7.22 2.73
C GLN A 71 2.78 -7.38 4.05
N ARG A 72 3.49 -7.56 5.18
CA ARG A 72 2.85 -7.60 6.51
C ARG A 72 2.16 -6.27 6.85
N ARG A 73 2.78 -5.14 6.53
CA ARG A 73 2.19 -3.81 6.75
C ARG A 73 0.95 -3.60 5.88
N GLN A 74 1.03 -3.95 4.60
CA GLN A 74 -0.10 -3.86 3.67
C GLN A 74 -1.26 -4.76 4.12
N HIS A 75 -0.98 -6.02 4.48
CA HIS A 75 -2.01 -6.93 4.98
C HIS A 75 -2.70 -6.39 6.25
N ALA A 76 -1.93 -5.85 7.19
CA ALA A 76 -2.49 -5.23 8.38
C ALA A 76 -3.34 -4.00 8.06
N ALA A 77 -2.98 -3.21 7.04
CA ALA A 77 -3.79 -2.08 6.58
C ALA A 77 -5.08 -2.55 5.88
N ASP A 78 -4.98 -3.59 5.04
CA ASP A 78 -6.10 -4.16 4.30
C ASP A 78 -7.13 -4.81 5.23
N GLU A 79 -6.70 -5.49 6.29
CA GLU A 79 -7.58 -6.03 7.32
C GLU A 79 -8.36 -4.93 8.04
N GLU A 80 -7.71 -3.82 8.38
CA GLU A 80 -8.35 -2.70 9.06
C GLU A 80 -9.33 -1.97 8.12
N ARG A 81 -8.98 -1.83 6.83
CA ARG A 81 -9.89 -1.31 5.81
C ARG A 81 -11.13 -2.18 5.67
N LYS A 82 -10.96 -3.50 5.57
CA LYS A 82 -12.10 -4.43 5.51
C LYS A 82 -13.00 -4.33 6.74
N ARG A 83 -12.43 -4.24 7.93
CA ARG A 83 -13.22 -4.04 9.17
C ARG A 83 -14.00 -2.72 9.15
N ALA A 84 -13.36 -1.63 8.72
CA ALA A 84 -14.01 -0.34 8.57
C ALA A 84 -15.14 -0.37 7.53
N ASP A 85 -14.92 -1.04 6.39
CA ASP A 85 -15.94 -1.21 5.34
C ASP A 85 -17.13 -2.05 5.85
N GLU A 86 -16.88 -3.11 6.61
CA GLU A 86 -17.93 -3.92 7.26
C GLU A 86 -18.73 -3.11 8.29
N GLU A 87 -18.06 -2.27 9.08
CA GLU A 87 -18.72 -1.39 10.05
C GLU A 87 -19.54 -0.29 9.37
N LEU A 88 -19.00 0.34 8.34
CA LEU A 88 -19.75 1.29 7.50
C LEU A 88 -20.98 0.65 6.87
N ALA A 89 -20.87 -0.59 6.36
CA ALA A 89 -22.00 -1.31 5.80
C ALA A 89 -23.10 -1.59 6.85
N LYS A 90 -22.73 -1.90 8.09
CA LYS A 90 -23.69 -2.06 9.20
C LYS A 90 -24.38 -0.75 9.55
N ILE A 91 -23.62 0.34 9.68
CA ILE A 91 -24.17 1.68 9.97
C ILE A 91 -25.13 2.11 8.85
N GLN A 92 -24.78 1.86 7.59
CA GLN A 92 -25.67 2.14 6.45
C GLN A 92 -26.95 1.29 6.49
N ALA A 93 -26.85 -0.01 6.80
CA ALA A 93 -28.02 -0.88 6.90
C ALA A 93 -28.95 -0.46 8.07
N ASP A 94 -28.38 -0.04 9.19
CA ASP A 94 -29.13 0.47 10.34
C ASP A 94 -29.78 1.83 10.04
N ALA A 95 -29.08 2.71 9.32
CA ALA A 95 -29.63 3.97 8.83
C ALA A 95 -30.80 3.73 7.86
N ASP A 96 -30.67 2.79 6.92
CA ASP A 96 -31.74 2.40 6.00
C ASP A 96 -32.93 1.75 6.73
N ALA A 97 -32.68 1.03 7.82
CA ALA A 97 -33.74 0.47 8.67
C ALA A 97 -34.46 1.58 9.45
N ALA A 98 -33.72 2.55 9.99
CA ALA A 98 -34.28 3.71 10.69
C ALA A 98 -35.11 4.59 9.74
N GLU A 99 -34.64 4.84 8.53
CA GLU A 99 -35.36 5.64 7.52
C GLU A 99 -36.66 4.94 7.08
N ARG A 100 -36.63 3.62 6.91
CA ARG A 100 -37.85 2.82 6.66
C ARG A 100 -38.85 2.91 7.81
N ALA A 101 -38.37 2.84 9.06
CA ALA A 101 -39.23 2.98 10.24
C ALA A 101 -39.83 4.39 10.32
N ARG A 102 -39.02 5.43 10.04
CA ARG A 102 -39.46 6.83 10.00
C ARG A 102 -40.53 7.05 8.93
N GLY A 103 -40.33 6.54 7.72
CA GLY A 103 -41.32 6.58 6.64
C GLY A 103 -42.63 5.88 7.02
N GLY A 104 -42.55 4.72 7.69
CA GLY A 104 -43.71 4.00 8.21
C GLY A 104 -44.49 4.80 9.27
N LEU A 105 -43.78 5.47 10.20
CA LEU A 105 -44.40 6.33 11.21
C LEU A 105 -45.05 7.57 10.59
N GLN A 106 -44.40 8.21 9.62
CA GLN A 106 -44.99 9.34 8.88
C GLN A 106 -46.26 8.94 8.14
N GLN A 107 -46.29 7.74 7.53
CA GLN A 107 -47.49 7.21 6.88
C GLN A 107 -48.62 6.94 7.88
N GLN A 108 -48.32 6.38 9.06
CA GLN A 108 -49.31 6.19 10.12
C GLN A 108 -49.84 7.53 10.63
N LEU A 109 -48.97 8.53 10.83
CA LEU A 109 -49.38 9.87 11.25
C LEU A 109 -50.29 10.53 10.21
N ALA A 110 -49.96 10.42 8.92
CA ALA A 110 -50.79 10.91 7.83
C ALA A 110 -52.14 10.17 7.73
N ALA A 111 -52.17 8.87 8.02
CA ALA A 111 -53.41 8.08 8.08
C ALA A 111 -54.30 8.52 9.24
N VAL A 112 -53.73 8.74 10.42
CA VAL A 112 -54.43 9.27 11.60
C VAL A 112 -54.97 10.68 11.32
N GLN A 113 -54.16 11.57 10.73
CA GLN A 113 -54.63 12.90 10.32
C GLN A 113 -55.81 12.84 9.34
N ARG A 114 -55.76 11.95 8.34
CA ARG A 114 -56.89 11.75 7.41
C ARG A 114 -58.13 11.18 8.09
N GLN A 115 -57.98 10.27 9.06
CA GLN A 115 -59.10 9.76 9.85
C GLN A 115 -59.74 10.84 10.73
N LEU A 116 -58.93 11.70 11.37
CA LEU A 116 -59.46 12.84 12.14
C LEU A 116 -60.12 13.89 11.24
N ALA A 117 -59.59 14.14 10.04
CA ALA A 117 -60.19 15.06 9.07
C ALA A 117 -61.49 14.54 8.44
N GLY A 118 -61.64 13.22 8.33
CA GLY A 118 -62.85 12.56 7.81
C GLY A 118 -63.93 12.28 8.86
N SER A 119 -63.60 12.33 10.16
CA SER A 119 -64.57 12.18 11.24
C SER A 119 -65.32 13.50 11.44
N GLU A 120 -66.64 13.48 11.25
CA GLU A 120 -67.56 14.60 11.50
C GLU A 120 -67.43 15.13 12.95
N THR A 121 -66.45 15.99 13.20
CA THR A 121 -66.28 16.76 14.45
C THR A 121 -66.94 18.12 14.28
N GLY A 122 -68.17 18.12 13.73
CA GLY A 122 -68.97 19.31 13.46
C GLY A 122 -69.78 19.85 14.64
N ARG A 123 -69.58 19.39 15.90
CA ARG A 123 -70.51 19.74 17.00
C ARG A 123 -69.96 20.14 18.36
N LEU A 124 -68.65 20.38 18.55
CA LEU A 124 -68.10 20.82 19.85
C LEU A 124 -67.08 21.97 19.69
N SER A 125 -67.57 23.19 19.43
CA SER A 125 -66.78 24.33 18.92
C SER A 125 -65.83 25.05 19.90
N ALA A 126 -65.49 24.45 21.05
CA ALA A 126 -64.44 24.96 21.94
C ALA A 126 -63.41 23.88 22.27
N LEU A 127 -63.88 22.66 22.54
CA LEU A 127 -62.99 21.50 22.71
C LEU A 127 -62.34 21.08 21.39
N ALA A 128 -63.06 21.16 20.26
CA ALA A 128 -62.52 20.85 18.94
C ALA A 128 -61.44 21.86 18.52
N ALA A 129 -61.67 23.16 18.74
CA ALA A 129 -60.68 24.21 18.49
C ALA A 129 -59.45 24.08 19.40
N ALA A 130 -59.66 23.78 20.70
CA ALA A 130 -58.55 23.48 21.62
C ALA A 130 -57.81 22.18 21.25
N SER A 131 -58.50 21.19 20.68
CA SER A 131 -57.91 19.94 20.19
C SER A 131 -57.15 20.13 18.87
N GLN A 132 -57.63 20.99 17.96
CA GLN A 132 -56.94 21.39 16.74
C GLN A 132 -55.70 22.21 17.06
N ALA A 133 -55.81 23.21 17.95
CA ALA A 133 -54.65 23.97 18.42
C ALA A 133 -53.62 23.05 19.10
N LYS A 134 -54.05 22.09 19.94
CA LYS A 134 -53.15 21.05 20.50
C LYS A 134 -52.54 20.15 19.42
N ALA A 135 -53.30 19.78 18.38
CA ALA A 135 -52.81 18.97 17.28
C ALA A 135 -51.79 19.74 16.43
N GLU A 136 -52.04 21.00 16.10
CA GLU A 136 -51.09 21.88 15.41
C GLU A 136 -49.83 22.12 16.24
N THR A 137 -49.98 22.36 17.55
CA THR A 137 -48.82 22.48 18.45
C THR A 137 -48.03 21.17 18.51
N GLY A 138 -48.72 20.02 18.53
CA GLY A 138 -48.08 18.69 18.48
C GLY A 138 -47.38 18.40 17.16
N ILE A 139 -47.94 18.84 16.03
CA ILE A 139 -47.32 18.74 14.70
C ILE A 139 -46.07 19.62 14.64
N LEU A 140 -46.16 20.88 15.11
CA LEU A 140 -45.03 21.80 15.14
C LEU A 140 -43.90 21.27 16.04
N LEU A 141 -44.26 20.71 17.21
CA LEU A 141 -43.31 20.12 18.13
C LEU A 141 -42.66 18.85 17.54
N ALA A 142 -43.44 18.01 16.84
CA ALA A 142 -42.91 16.85 16.12
C ALA A 142 -42.00 17.25 14.95
N GLN A 143 -42.31 18.34 14.26
CA GLN A 143 -41.50 18.87 13.17
C GLN A 143 -40.19 19.47 13.70
N LEU A 144 -40.25 20.20 14.83
CA LEU A 144 -39.07 20.75 15.51
C LEU A 144 -38.17 19.64 16.08
N LEU A 145 -38.75 18.60 16.70
CA LEU A 145 -37.99 17.42 17.13
C LEU A 145 -37.38 16.72 15.91
N GLY A 146 -38.11 16.60 14.80
CA GLY A 146 -37.61 16.01 13.57
C GLY A 146 -36.41 16.77 12.99
N GLU A 147 -36.44 18.10 12.98
CA GLU A 147 -35.31 18.93 12.57
C GLU A 147 -34.13 18.86 13.55
N ALA A 148 -34.41 18.84 14.86
CA ALA A 148 -33.38 18.71 15.88
C ALA A 148 -32.66 17.36 15.80
N ASP A 149 -33.39 16.27 15.61
CA ASP A 149 -32.84 14.93 15.43
C ASP A 149 -32.03 14.82 14.13
N ASP A 150 -32.51 15.40 13.03
CA ASP A 150 -31.77 15.48 11.76
C ASP A 150 -30.43 16.22 11.92
N LEU A 151 -30.44 17.33 12.67
CA LEU A 151 -29.23 18.11 12.94
C LEU A 151 -28.26 17.33 13.84
N ALA A 152 -28.78 16.68 14.89
CA ALA A 152 -28.00 15.85 15.79
C ALA A 152 -27.34 14.67 15.04
N GLY A 153 -28.07 14.03 14.12
CA GLY A 153 -27.54 12.96 13.27
C GLY A 153 -26.39 13.43 12.38
N LYS A 154 -26.48 14.65 11.80
CA LYS A 154 -25.39 15.23 11.00
C LYS A 154 -24.13 15.49 11.84
N PHE A 155 -24.28 16.01 13.06
CA PHE A 155 -23.15 16.23 13.95
C PHE A 155 -22.52 14.92 14.44
N ALA A 156 -23.33 13.91 14.76
CA ALA A 156 -22.84 12.59 15.14
C ALA A 156 -22.02 11.97 14.00
N LYS A 157 -22.53 12.04 12.76
CA LYS A 157 -21.82 11.52 11.59
C LYS A 157 -20.45 12.17 11.37
N GLU A 158 -20.37 13.50 11.42
CA GLU A 158 -19.10 14.22 11.29
C GLU A 158 -18.12 13.87 12.43
N ALA A 159 -18.64 13.73 13.66
CA ALA A 159 -17.83 13.35 14.82
C ALA A 159 -17.27 11.92 14.67
N ASP A 160 -18.10 10.97 14.23
CA ASP A 160 -17.70 9.58 13.99
C ASP A 160 -16.68 9.47 12.86
N GLU A 161 -16.89 10.18 11.73
CA GLU A 161 -15.93 10.22 10.62
C GLU A 161 -14.56 10.73 11.07
N ARG A 162 -14.52 11.81 11.87
CA ARG A 162 -13.27 12.35 12.41
C ARG A 162 -12.64 11.44 13.46
N TYR A 163 -13.45 10.80 14.30
CA TYR A 163 -12.96 9.85 15.29
C TYR A 163 -12.32 8.61 14.64
N VAL A 164 -12.97 8.06 13.61
CA VAL A 164 -12.42 6.93 12.83
C VAL A 164 -11.13 7.33 12.12
N ALA A 165 -11.09 8.51 11.49
CA ALA A 165 -9.88 9.01 10.84
C ALA A 165 -8.72 9.19 11.85
N GLY A 166 -9.00 9.81 13.01
CA GLY A 166 -8.01 10.04 14.07
C GLY A 166 -7.49 8.74 14.68
N SER A 167 -8.39 7.85 15.11
CA SER A 167 -8.04 6.56 15.72
C SER A 167 -7.29 5.63 14.76
N THR A 168 -7.57 5.72 13.46
CA THR A 168 -6.82 4.98 12.43
C THR A 168 -5.40 5.53 12.26
N CYS A 169 -5.23 6.86 12.31
CA CYS A 169 -3.92 7.50 12.25
C CYS A 169 -3.05 7.09 13.46
N GLU A 170 -3.64 7.10 14.66
CA GLU A 170 -2.98 6.69 15.90
C GLU A 170 -2.59 5.20 15.88
N ARG A 171 -3.53 4.30 15.55
CA ARG A 171 -3.24 2.86 15.36
C ARG A 171 -2.14 2.60 14.33
N THR A 172 -2.12 3.37 13.25
CA THR A 172 -1.08 3.25 12.21
C THR A 172 0.27 3.71 12.75
N TYR A 173 0.31 4.83 13.46
CA TYR A 173 1.53 5.35 14.10
C TYR A 173 2.10 4.35 15.11
N ASP A 174 1.27 3.76 15.97
CA ASP A 174 1.69 2.77 16.96
C ASP A 174 2.24 1.49 16.31
N LYS A 175 1.59 1.00 15.24
CA LYS A 175 2.07 -0.15 14.45
C LYS A 175 3.40 0.16 13.75
N VAL A 176 3.61 1.39 13.27
CA VAL A 176 4.84 1.79 12.56
C VAL A 176 6.01 2.03 13.53
N THR A 177 5.75 2.62 14.69
CA THR A 177 6.78 2.94 15.69
C THR A 177 7.08 1.79 16.65
N GLY A 178 6.33 0.68 16.57
CA GLY A 178 6.53 -0.49 17.42
C GLY A 178 6.11 -0.25 18.88
N ASN A 179 5.34 0.81 19.12
CA ASN A 179 4.86 1.19 20.44
C ASN A 179 3.58 0.45 20.83
N SER A 180 3.34 -0.72 20.23
CA SER A 180 2.27 -1.64 20.61
C SER A 180 2.57 -2.16 22.03
N ASN A 181 2.24 -1.36 23.04
CA ASN A 181 2.06 -1.81 24.40
C ASN A 181 0.83 -2.71 24.41
N GLY A 182 1.04 -3.94 23.94
CA GLY A 182 0.13 -5.05 24.13
C GLY A 182 0.07 -5.37 25.61
N ASN A 183 -1.15 -5.26 26.15
CA ASN A 183 -1.59 -6.09 27.25
C ASN A 183 -1.77 -7.52 26.73
#